data_AF-A0A377QYP0-F1
#
_entry.id   AF-A0A377QYP0-F1
#
_cell.length_a   1.000
_cell.length_b   1.000
_cell.length_c   1.000
_cell.angle_alpha   90.00
_cell.angle_beta   90.00
_cell.angle_gamma   90.00
#
_symmetry.space_group_name_H-M   'P 1'
#
loop_
_entity.id
_entity.type
_entity.pdbx_description
1 polymer ?
#
loop_
_entity_poly.entity_id
_entity_poly.type
_entity_poly.pdbx_seq_one_letter_code
_entity_poly.pdbx_strand_id
1 'polypeptide(L)'
;MVTHDPGIAANANRVIEIRDGEIIADTVKNPDIPPSKVERVKENASWSFYYDQFTEAFKMSVQAITAHKMRSLLTMLGIIIGIASVVSVWAGRADKARKGRLKTFSDGRGLVLRLYFGNRYELNRM
;
A
#
# COMPACT_ATOMS: atom_id res chain seq x y z
N MET A 1 0.53 -4.49 36.10
CA MET A 1 1.86 -3.98 36.50
C MET A 1 2.65 -5.13 37.06
N VAL A 2 3.93 -5.28 36.70
CA VAL A 2 4.81 -6.33 37.24
C VAL A 2 5.83 -5.64 38.13
N THR A 3 5.99 -6.14 39.35
CA THR A 3 6.97 -5.63 40.31
C THR A 3 7.46 -6.77 41.18
N HIS A 4 8.72 -6.70 41.58
CA HIS A 4 9.29 -7.60 42.59
C HIS A 4 9.23 -7.00 44.01
N ASP A 5 8.86 -5.72 44.15
CA ASP A 5 8.79 -5.02 45.43
C ASP A 5 7.44 -5.26 46.14
N PRO A 6 7.43 -5.85 47.35
CA PRO A 6 6.21 -6.07 48.13
C PRO A 6 5.47 -4.78 48.50
N GLY A 7 6.18 -3.68 48.72
CA GLY A 7 5.58 -2.38 49.07
C GLY A 7 4.77 -1.80 47.91
N ILE A 8 5.29 -1.95 46.69
CA ILE A 8 4.57 -1.55 45.47
C ILE A 8 3.41 -2.51 45.18
N ALA A 9 3.59 -3.82 45.41
CA ALA A 9 2.54 -4.82 45.26
C ALA A 9 1.38 -4.59 46.25
N ALA A 10 1.67 -4.12 47.47
CA ALA A 10 0.67 -3.88 48.49
C ALA A 10 -0.36 -2.80 48.12
N ASN A 11 -0.02 -1.88 47.21
CA ASN A 11 -0.93 -0.85 46.73
C ASN A 11 -1.93 -1.37 45.68
N ALA A 12 -1.75 -2.58 45.15
CA ALA A 12 -2.66 -3.18 44.19
C ALA A 12 -3.85 -3.86 44.87
N ASN A 13 -5.00 -3.86 44.18
CA ASN A 13 -6.20 -4.53 44.68
C ASN A 13 -6.12 -6.06 44.58
N ARG A 14 -5.30 -6.58 43.66
CA ARG A 14 -5.04 -8.02 43.50
C ARG A 14 -3.54 -8.23 43.33
N VAL A 15 -2.99 -9.18 44.07
CA VAL A 15 -1.57 -9.56 44.04
C VAL A 15 -1.51 -11.02 43.63
N ILE A 16 -0.89 -11.28 42.48
CA ILE A 16 -0.67 -12.63 41.95
C ILE A 16 0.83 -12.89 42.01
N GLU A 17 1.22 -13.88 42.80
CA GLU A 17 2.61 -14.30 42.95
C GLU A 17 2.89 -15.46 42.00
N ILE A 18 3.91 -15.30 41.16
CA ILE A 18 4.30 -16.26 40.13
C ILE A 18 5.72 -16.69 40.40
N ARG A 19 5.96 -18.00 40.41
CA ARG A 19 7.28 -18.60 40.59
C ARG A 19 7.45 -19.76 39.62
N ASP A 20 8.56 -19.77 38.89
CA ASP A 20 8.90 -20.82 37.92
C ASP A 20 7.81 -21.09 36.86
N GLY A 21 7.04 -20.04 36.53
CA GLY A 21 5.93 -20.12 35.56
C GLY A 21 4.60 -20.58 36.15
N GLU A 22 4.56 -20.95 37.44
CA GLU A 22 3.36 -21.35 38.16
C GLU A 22 2.85 -20.22 39.07
N ILE A 23 1.52 -20.10 39.18
CA ILE A 23 0.89 -19.16 40.12
C ILE A 23 0.85 -19.81 41.49
N ILE A 24 1.60 -19.25 42.43
CA ILE A 24 1.73 -19.81 43.78
C ILE A 24 0.77 -19.14 44.78
N ALA A 25 0.39 -17.88 44.57
CA ALA A 25 -0.58 -17.19 45.40
C ALA A 25 -1.39 -16.16 44.60
N ASP A 26 -2.66 -15.99 44.97
CA ASP A 26 -3.56 -15.01 44.37
C ASP A 26 -4.43 -14.40 45.47
N THR A 27 -4.15 -13.16 45.82
CA THR A 27 -4.81 -12.45 46.92
C THR A 27 -5.57 -11.25 46.37
N VAL A 28 -6.88 -11.18 46.65
CA VAL A 28 -7.75 -10.04 46.31
C VAL A 28 -8.10 -9.30 47.60
N LYS A 29 -7.83 -7.99 47.67
CA LYS A 29 -8.07 -7.17 48.87
C LYS A 29 -9.49 -6.63 48.96
N ASN A 30 -10.04 -6.13 47.85
CA ASN A 30 -11.41 -5.64 47.80
C ASN A 30 -12.18 -6.32 46.65
N PRO A 31 -13.16 -7.18 46.96
CA PRO A 31 -14.00 -7.83 45.95
C PRO A 31 -15.08 -6.90 45.37
N ASP A 32 -15.42 -5.80 46.05
CA ASP A 32 -16.45 -4.84 45.62
C ASP A 32 -15.84 -3.73 44.74
N ILE A 33 -15.26 -4.14 43.62
CA ILE A 33 -14.80 -3.20 42.61
C ILE A 33 -16.03 -2.80 41.78
N PRO A 34 -16.46 -1.52 41.78
CA PRO A 34 -17.54 -1.10 40.90
C PRO A 34 -17.13 -1.39 39.45
N PRO A 35 -18.05 -1.91 38.63
CA PRO A 35 -17.74 -2.22 37.23
C PRO A 35 -17.21 -0.96 36.55
N SER A 36 -16.09 -1.12 35.84
CA SER A 36 -15.47 -0.06 35.05
C SER A 36 -16.51 0.59 34.14
N LYS A 37 -16.78 1.89 34.35
CA LYS A 37 -17.66 2.71 33.51
C LYS A 37 -16.96 3.20 32.23
N VAL A 38 -15.90 2.51 31.81
CA VAL A 38 -15.26 2.80 30.53
C VAL A 38 -16.16 2.22 29.45
N GLU A 39 -16.96 3.08 28.83
CA GLU A 39 -17.65 2.75 27.60
C GLU A 39 -16.59 2.26 26.61
N ARG A 40 -16.71 1.01 26.16
CA ARG A 40 -15.80 0.49 25.12
C ARG A 40 -15.88 1.47 23.97
N VAL A 41 -14.72 1.96 23.51
CA VAL A 41 -14.64 2.77 22.29
C VAL A 41 -15.32 1.94 21.21
N LYS A 42 -16.54 2.36 20.81
CA LYS A 42 -17.20 1.79 19.65
C LYS A 42 -16.37 2.26 18.47
N GLU A 43 -15.49 1.37 18.02
CA GLU A 43 -14.87 1.48 16.70
C GLU A 43 -16.01 1.38 15.69
N ASN A 44 -16.62 2.53 15.40
CA ASN A 44 -17.49 2.65 14.26
C ASN A 44 -16.55 2.48 13.07
N ALA A 45 -16.54 1.28 12.47
CA ALA A 45 -15.90 0.98 11.20
C ALA A 45 -16.64 1.75 10.09
N SER A 46 -16.52 3.07 10.17
CA SER A 46 -17.02 4.03 9.21
C SER A 46 -15.90 4.34 8.25
N TRP A 47 -16.26 4.71 7.02
CA TRP A 47 -15.33 5.21 6.02
C TRP A 47 -14.44 6.33 6.57
N SER A 48 -14.96 7.15 7.50
CA SER A 48 -14.18 8.20 8.18
C SER A 48 -12.99 7.65 8.98
N PHE A 49 -13.15 6.51 9.65
CA PHE A 49 -12.06 5.89 10.43
C PHE A 49 -10.93 5.40 9.52
N TYR A 50 -11.26 4.85 8.34
CA TYR A 50 -10.26 4.48 7.35
C TYR A 50 -9.47 5.70 6.89
N TYR A 51 -10.13 6.81 6.55
CA TYR A 51 -9.45 8.05 6.16
C TYR A 51 -8.55 8.59 7.27
N ASP A 52 -9.01 8.63 8.52
CA ASP A 52 -8.20 9.07 9.65
C ASP A 52 -6.97 8.16 9.86
N GLN A 53 -7.15 6.84 9.78
CA GLN A 53 -6.05 5.89 9.89
C GLN A 53 -5.01 6.06 8.77
N PHE A 54 -5.46 6.31 7.53
CA PHE A 54 -4.57 6.57 6.39
C PHE A 54 -3.79 7.87 6.56
N THR A 55 -4.42 8.95 7.04
CA THR A 55 -3.74 10.23 7.26
C THR A 55 -2.70 10.13 8.38
N GLU A 56 -3.01 9.44 9.48
CA GLU A 56 -2.03 9.22 10.56
C GLU A 56 -0.89 8.32 10.09
N ALA A 57 -1.17 7.23 9.37
CA ALA A 57 -0.15 6.37 8.78
C ALA A 57 0.75 7.12 7.78
N PHE A 58 0.18 8.01 6.97
CA PHE A 58 0.93 8.86 6.04
C PHE A 58 1.88 9.80 6.79
N LYS A 59 1.38 10.47 7.83
CA LYS A 59 2.19 11.36 8.68
C LYS A 59 3.36 10.61 9.32
N MET A 60 3.12 9.42 9.89
CA MET A 60 4.18 8.57 10.44
C MET A 60 5.18 8.14 9.36
N SER A 61 4.70 7.80 8.16
CA SER A 61 5.55 7.40 7.03
C SER A 61 6.47 8.54 6.58
N VAL A 62 5.95 9.77 6.49
CA VAL A 62 6.75 10.97 6.14
C VAL A 62 7.82 11.24 7.21
N GLN A 63 7.48 11.10 8.49
CA GLN A 63 8.45 11.22 9.59
C GLN A 63 9.55 10.15 9.50
N ALA A 64 9.19 8.90 9.19
CA ALA A 64 10.16 7.82 9.02
C ALA A 64 11.09 8.03 7.81
N ILE A 65 10.55 8.51 6.68
CA ILE A 65 11.31 8.83 5.47
C ILE A 65 12.32 9.95 5.75
N THR A 66 11.89 11.00 6.45
CA THR A 66 12.75 12.14 6.79
C THR A 66 13.83 11.79 7.83
N ALA A 67 13.59 10.81 8.70
CA ALA A 67 14.59 10.28 9.63
C ALA A 67 15.71 9.49 8.93
N HIS A 68 15.39 8.76 7.85
CA HIS A 68 16.35 7.92 7.12
C HIS A 68 16.67 8.45 5.71
N LYS A 69 17.17 9.69 5.65
CA LYS A 69 17.44 10.44 4.40
C LYS A 69 18.27 9.66 3.38
N MET A 70 19.40 9.07 3.77
CA MET A 70 20.29 8.37 2.82
C MET A 70 19.61 7.16 2.18
N ARG A 71 18.88 6.38 2.98
CA ARG A 71 18.17 5.19 2.49
C ARG A 71 17.02 5.58 1.57
N SER A 72 16.21 6.58 1.95
CA SER A 72 15.08 7.02 1.15
C SER A 72 15.48 7.72 -0.14
N LEU A 73 16.59 8.48 -0.14
CA LEU A 73 17.08 9.15 -1.35
C LEU A 73 17.56 8.14 -2.39
N LEU A 74 18.31 7.12 -1.96
CA LEU A 74 18.85 6.13 -2.89
C LEU A 74 17.74 5.26 -3.50
N THR A 75 16.72 4.89 -2.73
CA THR A 75 15.57 4.12 -3.24
C THR A 75 14.75 4.94 -4.23
N MET A 76 14.49 6.22 -3.92
CA MET A 76 13.79 7.12 -4.84
C MET A 76 14.57 7.33 -6.14
N LEU A 77 15.89 7.57 -6.03
CA LEU A 77 16.77 7.76 -7.18
C LEU A 77 16.79 6.51 -8.08
N GLY A 78 16.89 5.31 -7.49
CA GLY A 78 16.86 4.05 -8.24
C GLY A 78 15.56 3.88 -9.03
N ILE A 79 14.42 4.19 -8.42
CA ILE A 79 13.10 4.12 -9.09
C ILE A 79 13.00 5.14 -10.23
N ILE A 80 13.46 6.38 -10.00
CA ILE A 80 13.44 7.44 -11.02
C ILE A 80 14.29 7.04 -12.22
N ILE A 81 15.53 6.59 -11.99
CA ILE A 81 16.44 6.15 -13.07
C ILE A 81 15.86 4.95 -13.81
N GLY A 82 15.29 3.97 -13.08
CA GLY A 82 14.69 2.78 -13.66
C GLY A 82 13.52 3.11 -14.59
N ILE A 83 12.57 3.92 -14.14
CA ILE A 83 11.40 4.31 -14.94
C ILE A 83 11.83 5.20 -16.12
N ALA A 84 12.73 6.17 -15.89
CA ALA A 84 13.22 7.06 -16.95
C ALA A 84 13.87 6.27 -18.09
N SER A 85 14.72 5.29 -17.78
CA SER A 85 15.37 4.44 -18.79
C SER A 85 14.37 3.67 -19.65
N VAL A 86 13.35 3.05 -19.02
CA VAL A 86 12.30 2.29 -19.73
C VAL A 86 11.44 3.19 -20.62
N VAL A 87 11.08 4.38 -20.13
CA VAL A 87 10.30 5.34 -20.91
C VAL A 87 11.10 5.85 -22.11
N SER A 88 12.39 6.18 -21.93
CA SER A 88 13.26 6.64 -23.01
C SER A 88 13.43 5.60 -24.12
N VAL A 89 13.60 4.31 -23.77
CA VAL A 89 13.76 3.26 -24.78
C VAL A 89 12.45 3.00 -25.55
N TRP A 90 11.30 3.08 -24.87
CA TRP A 90 10.00 2.89 -25.52
C TRP A 90 9.65 4.08 -26.44
N ALA A 91 9.89 5.31 -25.98
CA ALA A 91 9.70 6.52 -26.78
C ALA A 91 10.61 6.52 -28.03
N GLY A 92 11.88 6.11 -27.88
CA GLY A 92 12.82 5.99 -29.00
C GLY A 92 12.40 4.95 -30.03
N ARG A 93 11.81 3.82 -29.60
CA ARG A 93 11.23 2.83 -30.52
C ARG A 93 9.98 3.35 -31.22
N ALA A 94 9.11 4.06 -30.51
CA ALA A 94 7.89 4.64 -31.08
C ALA A 94 8.20 5.67 -32.19
N ASP A 95 9.24 6.50 -32.02
CA ASP A 95 9.65 7.48 -33.03
C ASP A 95 10.28 6.82 -34.27
N LYS A 96 11.14 5.81 -34.07
CA LYS A 96 11.74 5.03 -35.18
C LYS A 96 10.69 4.31 -36.02
N ALA A 97 9.67 3.71 -35.39
CA ALA A 97 8.57 3.05 -36.10
C ALA A 97 7.76 4.03 -36.96
N ARG A 98 7.53 5.26 -36.46
CA ARG A 98 6.82 6.31 -37.22
C ARG A 98 7.64 6.85 -38.40
N LYS A 99 8.94 7.10 -38.21
CA LYS A 99 9.82 7.58 -39.29
C LYS A 99 10.06 6.54 -40.38
N GLY A 100 10.20 5.26 -40.03
CA GLY A 100 10.31 4.17 -41.02
C GLY A 100 9.09 4.10 -41.92
N ARG A 101 7.89 4.23 -41.34
CA ARG A 101 6.63 4.28 -42.07
C ARG A 101 6.59 5.46 -43.06
N LEU A 102 6.91 6.68 -42.62
CA LEU A 102 6.88 7.86 -43.48
C LEU A 102 7.93 7.83 -44.60
N LYS A 103 9.11 7.22 -44.36
CA LYS A 103 10.11 7.01 -45.42
C LYS A 103 9.64 6.01 -46.48
N THR A 104 8.98 4.92 -46.09
CA THR A 104 8.36 3.98 -47.04
C THR A 104 7.25 4.63 -47.87
N PHE A 105 6.51 5.59 -47.31
CA PHE A 105 5.49 6.36 -48.05
C PHE A 105 6.11 7.42 -48.99
N SER A 106 7.23 8.05 -48.60
CA SER A 106 7.90 9.09 -49.40
C SER A 106 8.72 8.53 -50.57
N ASP A 107 9.28 7.31 -50.43
CA ASP A 107 10.09 6.61 -51.46
C ASP A 107 9.27 6.10 -52.67
N GLY A 108 8.06 6.61 -52.90
CA GLY A 108 7.24 6.31 -54.10
C GLY A 108 6.76 4.86 -54.25
N ARG A 109 7.20 3.92 -53.40
CA ARG A 109 6.76 2.51 -53.35
C ARG A 109 5.55 2.31 -52.44
N GLY A 110 4.67 3.29 -52.38
CA GLY A 110 3.43 3.22 -51.60
C GLY A 110 2.55 2.08 -52.11
N LEU A 111 2.25 1.12 -51.22
CA LEU A 111 1.35 0.01 -51.51
C LEU A 111 -0.05 0.58 -51.84
N VAL A 112 -0.43 0.52 -53.12
CA VAL A 112 -1.77 0.93 -53.57
C VAL A 112 -2.77 -0.06 -52.98
N LEU A 113 -3.41 0.31 -51.87
CA LEU A 113 -4.56 -0.42 -51.32
C LEU A 113 -5.74 -0.24 -52.28
N ARG A 114 -5.80 -1.11 -53.29
CA ARG A 114 -6.96 -1.22 -54.18
C ARG A 114 -8.07 -1.93 -53.39
N LEU A 115 -8.95 -1.13 -52.80
CA LEU A 115 -10.17 -1.61 -52.13
C LEU A 115 -11.09 -2.22 -53.19
N TYR A 116 -11.19 -3.55 -53.23
CA TYR A 116 -12.21 -4.24 -54.01
C TYR A 116 -13.52 -4.22 -53.22
N PHE A 117 -14.45 -3.34 -53.61
CA PHE A 117 -15.85 -3.46 -53.22
C PHE A 117 -16.48 -4.60 -54.01
N GLY A 118 -16.50 -5.80 -53.43
CA GLY A 118 -17.18 -6.96 -53.98
C GLY A 118 -18.69 -6.77 -53.87
N ASN A 119 -19.33 -6.43 -54.99
CA ASN A 119 -20.79 -6.34 -55.08
C ASN A 119 -21.38 -7.76 -55.03
N ARG A 120 -21.81 -8.18 -53.84
CA ARG A 120 -22.35 -9.51 -53.59
C ARG A 120 -23.87 -9.51 -53.81
N TYR A 121 -24.31 -9.38 -55.08
CA TYR A 121 -25.74 -9.43 -55.44
C TYR A 121 -26.10 -10.31 -56.66
N GLU A 122 -25.21 -11.19 -57.15
CA GLU A 122 -25.52 -12.04 -58.34
C GLU A 122 -25.36 -13.54 -58.06
N LEU A 123 -25.98 -14.05 -56.99
CA LEU A 123 -26.02 -15.50 -56.74
C LEU A 123 -27.42 -15.99 -56.35
N ASN A 124 -28.45 -15.34 -56.89
CA ASN A 124 -29.82 -15.85 -56.81
C ASN A 124 -30.65 -15.47 -58.05
N ARG A 125 -30.15 -15.81 -59.25
CA ARG A 125 -31.00 -15.97 -60.42
C ARG A 125 -30.33 -16.89 -61.45
N MET A 126 -31.00 -18.03 -61.69
CA MET A 126 -30.77 -19.12 -62.65
C MET A 126 -30.04 -20.34 -62.09
#